data_AF-A0A7K3UI95-F1
#
_entry.id   AF-A0A7K3UI95-F1
#
_cell.length_a   1.000
_cell.length_b   1.000
_cell.length_c   1.000
_cell.angle_alpha   90.00
_cell.angle_beta   90.00
_cell.angle_gamma   90.00
#
_symmetry.space_group_name_H-M   'P 1'
#
loop_
_entity.id
_entity.type
_entity.pdbx_description
1 polymer ?
#
loop_
_entity_poly.entity_id
_entity_poly.type
_entity_poly.pdbx_seq_one_letter_code
_entity_poly.pdbx_strand_id
1 'polypeptide(L)'
;MELAAGKWDGGIQRGAAASFALHAAALLLLLLLLPKAEPPPLPDDGLSVEIVPQPVESLKTPELVKAPSPEPTKPEAAAPEAERDAPVANNAPATAMPSVTPIAPQAPKPAEFVAASRLFSDKVLADPRSRGAREALRGLAGSERNLQLCDLEALEQVRRARPDMRPDTLAPYAMTPEKVNGNSVEVRGGAFRSKRAWYNIQFKCGLDAASGKIVSFAFLVGDAIPQSEWQAHDLVADDGAADQ
;
A
#
# COMPACT_ATOMS: atom_id res chain seq x y z
N MET A 1 57.38 24.11 -32.23
CA MET A 1 56.63 22.83 -32.13
C MET A 1 55.21 23.11 -32.57
N GLU A 2 54.90 23.08 -33.88
CA GLU A 2 53.61 23.64 -34.34
C GLU A 2 53.15 23.13 -35.73
N LEU A 3 52.92 21.82 -35.90
CA LEU A 3 52.35 21.26 -37.15
C LEU A 3 51.40 20.06 -36.94
N ALA A 4 50.96 19.77 -35.71
CA ALA A 4 50.17 18.56 -35.41
C ALA A 4 48.65 18.78 -35.26
N ALA A 5 48.18 20.01 -35.00
CA ALA A 5 46.78 20.27 -34.64
C ALA A 5 45.79 20.09 -35.79
N GLY A 6 46.02 20.74 -36.94
CA GLY A 6 45.02 20.87 -38.01
C GLY A 6 44.55 19.58 -38.70
N LYS A 7 45.19 18.43 -38.45
CA LYS A 7 44.76 17.13 -39.00
C LYS A 7 43.71 16.42 -38.13
N TRP A 8 43.65 16.73 -36.83
CA TRP A 8 42.69 16.08 -35.90
C TRP A 8 41.32 16.75 -35.98
N ASP A 9 41.27 18.09 -36.03
CA ASP A 9 40.02 18.86 -36.13
C ASP A 9 39.18 18.46 -37.35
N GLY A 10 39.81 18.29 -38.52
CA GLY A 10 39.13 17.91 -39.75
C GLY A 10 38.51 16.50 -39.73
N GLY A 11 39.03 15.60 -38.89
CA GLY A 11 38.42 14.27 -38.68
C GLY A 11 37.16 14.35 -37.82
N ILE A 12 37.25 15.09 -36.71
CA ILE A 12 36.15 15.27 -35.75
C ILE A 12 35.00 16.06 -36.39
N GLN A 13 35.29 17.14 -37.12
CA GLN A 13 34.27 17.93 -37.83
C GLN A 13 33.54 17.11 -38.91
N ARG A 14 34.24 16.25 -39.65
CA ARG A 14 33.60 15.35 -40.63
C ARG A 14 32.75 14.28 -39.95
N GLY A 15 33.22 13.70 -38.84
CA GLY A 15 32.44 12.75 -38.03
C GLY A 15 31.17 13.39 -37.46
N ALA A 16 31.27 14.60 -36.92
CA ALA A 16 30.13 15.36 -36.41
C ALA A 16 29.12 15.67 -37.54
N ALA A 17 29.57 16.20 -38.69
CA ALA A 17 28.70 16.49 -39.82
C ALA A 17 28.00 15.24 -40.38
N ALA A 18 28.70 14.10 -40.48
CA ALA A 18 28.11 12.84 -40.89
C ALA A 18 27.08 12.31 -39.88
N SER A 19 27.36 12.44 -38.58
CA SER A 19 26.42 12.09 -37.50
C SER A 19 25.17 12.97 -37.55
N PHE A 20 25.30 14.29 -37.67
CA PHE A 20 24.17 15.21 -37.81
C PHE A 20 23.33 14.91 -39.06
N ALA A 21 23.96 14.61 -40.19
CA ALA A 21 23.26 14.23 -41.41
C ALA A 21 22.48 12.90 -41.24
N LEU A 22 23.07 11.91 -40.57
CA LEU A 22 22.41 10.63 -40.28
C LEU A 22 21.22 10.80 -39.33
N HIS A 23 21.37 11.58 -38.26
CA HIS A 23 20.27 11.88 -37.33
C HIS A 23 19.16 12.69 -38.01
N ALA A 24 19.49 13.67 -38.85
CA ALA A 24 18.51 14.43 -39.62
C ALA A 24 17.75 13.52 -40.61
N ALA A 25 18.43 12.61 -41.30
CA ALA A 25 17.79 11.64 -42.19
C ALA A 25 16.90 10.65 -41.43
N ALA A 26 17.34 10.17 -40.26
CA ALA A 26 16.55 9.28 -39.40
C ALA A 26 15.28 9.97 -38.85
N LEU A 27 15.40 11.23 -38.40
CA LEU A 27 14.26 12.03 -37.97
C LEU A 27 13.29 12.30 -39.12
N LEU A 28 13.78 12.63 -40.32
CA LEU A 28 12.94 12.87 -41.49
C LEU A 28 12.23 11.59 -41.94
N LEU A 29 12.90 10.44 -41.88
CA LEU A 29 12.30 9.13 -42.13
C LEU A 29 11.23 8.81 -41.08
N LEU A 30 11.50 9.05 -39.79
CA LEU A 30 10.52 8.85 -38.72
C LEU A 30 9.26 9.71 -38.95
N LEU A 31 9.44 10.99 -39.31
CA LEU A 31 8.33 11.91 -39.63
C LEU A 31 7.51 11.47 -40.84
N LEU A 32 8.11 10.78 -41.82
CA LEU A 32 7.42 10.21 -42.98
C LEU A 32 6.70 8.88 -42.67
N LEU A 33 7.15 8.13 -41.65
CA LEU A 33 6.48 6.93 -41.15
C LEU A 33 5.47 7.22 -40.02
N LEU A 34 5.35 8.46 -39.54
CA LEU A 34 4.30 8.80 -38.58
C LEU A 34 2.92 8.57 -39.21
N PRO A 35 2.04 7.76 -38.56
CA PRO A 35 0.67 7.64 -39.02
C PRO A 35 0.01 9.01 -38.98
N LYS A 36 -0.74 9.33 -40.05
CA LYS A 36 -1.47 10.60 -40.15
C LYS A 36 -2.43 10.72 -38.97
N ALA A 37 -2.31 11.80 -38.19
CA ALA A 37 -3.18 12.06 -37.04
C ALA A 37 -4.65 11.95 -37.45
N GLU A 38 -5.33 10.98 -36.85
CA GLU A 38 -6.76 10.76 -37.01
C GLU A 38 -7.52 11.90 -36.29
N PRO A 39 -8.64 12.41 -36.82
CA PRO A 39 -9.42 13.43 -36.11
C PRO A 39 -9.87 12.91 -34.75
N PRO A 40 -10.04 13.79 -33.73
CA PRO A 40 -10.53 13.36 -32.43
C PRO A 40 -11.87 12.63 -32.59
N PRO A 41 -12.10 11.53 -31.84
CA PRO A 41 -13.39 10.86 -31.88
C PRO A 41 -14.49 11.87 -31.50
N LEU A 42 -15.62 11.78 -32.21
CA LEU A 42 -16.84 12.47 -31.79
C LEU A 42 -17.19 12.02 -30.36
N PRO A 43 -17.79 12.90 -29.54
CA PRO A 43 -18.20 12.52 -28.20
C PRO A 43 -19.13 11.30 -28.28
N ASP A 44 -18.83 10.25 -27.51
CA ASP A 44 -19.74 9.13 -27.32
C ASP A 44 -21.05 9.67 -26.73
N ASP A 45 -22.13 9.61 -27.52
CA ASP A 45 -23.49 9.61 -26.99
C ASP A 45 -23.62 8.34 -26.15
N GLY A 46 -23.30 8.48 -24.86
CA GLY A 46 -23.14 7.35 -23.95
C GLY A 46 -24.39 6.47 -23.97
N LEU A 47 -24.19 5.17 -24.28
CA LEU A 47 -25.25 4.19 -24.14
C LEU A 47 -25.74 4.19 -22.70
N SER A 48 -26.90 4.82 -22.48
CA SER A 48 -27.65 4.69 -21.25
C SER A 48 -28.17 3.27 -21.21
N VAL A 49 -27.39 2.37 -20.60
CA VAL A 49 -27.86 1.05 -20.21
C VAL A 49 -28.85 1.25 -19.08
N GLU A 50 -30.10 1.50 -19.44
CA GLU A 50 -31.22 1.47 -18.51
C GLU A 50 -31.33 0.03 -18.00
N ILE A 51 -30.90 -0.19 -16.75
CA ILE A 51 -31.06 -1.46 -16.06
C ILE A 51 -32.56 -1.68 -15.91
N VAL A 52 -33.14 -2.52 -16.77
CA VAL A 52 -34.51 -3.01 -16.64
C VAL A 52 -34.65 -3.64 -15.25
N PRO A 53 -35.45 -3.06 -14.33
CA PRO A 53 -35.65 -3.66 -13.03
C PRO A 53 -36.49 -4.92 -13.22
N GLN A 54 -35.90 -6.09 -12.99
CA GLN A 54 -36.67 -7.32 -12.81
C GLN A 54 -37.56 -7.13 -11.56
N PRO A 55 -38.90 -7.25 -11.67
CA PRO A 55 -39.78 -6.99 -10.52
C PRO A 55 -39.53 -8.01 -9.39
N VAL A 56 -38.97 -7.54 -8.29
CA VAL A 56 -38.99 -8.26 -7.01
C VAL A 56 -40.37 -8.12 -6.38
N GLU A 57 -41.33 -8.90 -6.87
CA GLU A 57 -42.68 -8.90 -6.29
C GLU A 57 -42.63 -9.48 -4.87
N SER A 58 -43.00 -8.65 -3.90
CA SER A 58 -42.74 -8.90 -2.48
C SER A 58 -43.84 -9.71 -1.81
N LEU A 59 -43.41 -10.58 -0.89
CA LEU A 59 -44.08 -10.98 0.36
C LEU A 59 -45.62 -10.96 0.39
N LYS A 60 -46.23 -12.15 0.40
CA LYS A 60 -47.53 -12.38 1.06
C LYS A 60 -47.51 -13.66 1.90
N THR A 61 -47.41 -13.50 3.21
CA THR A 61 -47.92 -14.46 4.19
C THR A 61 -49.41 -14.19 4.40
N PRO A 62 -50.24 -15.24 4.41
CA PRO A 62 -51.37 -15.28 5.34
C PRO A 62 -51.30 -16.51 6.27
N GLU A 63 -51.90 -16.37 7.44
CA GLU A 63 -51.78 -17.26 8.59
C GLU A 63 -53.01 -18.19 8.74
N LEU A 64 -52.75 -19.43 9.19
CA LEU A 64 -53.65 -20.36 9.90
C LEU A 64 -54.87 -20.98 9.16
N VAL A 65 -55.06 -22.31 9.30
CA VAL A 65 -56.25 -22.96 9.93
C VAL A 65 -56.18 -24.51 9.92
N LYS A 66 -56.22 -25.06 11.16
CA LYS A 66 -56.65 -26.41 11.64
C LYS A 66 -55.91 -27.71 11.26
N ALA A 67 -55.59 -28.45 12.33
CA ALA A 67 -55.43 -29.91 12.38
C ALA A 67 -56.82 -30.62 12.52
N PRO A 68 -56.90 -31.97 12.46
CA PRO A 68 -56.59 -32.79 13.65
C PRO A 68 -55.78 -34.09 13.38
N SER A 69 -55.22 -34.65 14.46
CA SER A 69 -54.59 -35.99 14.53
C SER A 69 -55.66 -37.08 14.82
N PRO A 70 -55.36 -38.39 14.67
CA PRO A 70 -54.87 -39.13 15.84
C PRO A 70 -53.77 -40.19 15.59
N GLU A 71 -53.01 -40.45 16.66
CA GLU A 71 -52.20 -41.65 16.98
C GLU A 71 -53.07 -42.94 17.15
N PRO A 72 -52.55 -44.18 17.44
CA PRO A 72 -51.27 -44.56 18.09
C PRO A 72 -50.50 -45.74 17.40
N THR A 73 -49.29 -46.17 17.82
CA THR A 73 -49.05 -47.09 18.96
C THR A 73 -47.56 -47.24 19.32
N LYS A 74 -47.28 -47.18 20.64
CA LYS A 74 -45.99 -47.36 21.39
C LYS A 74 -45.74 -48.88 21.68
N PRO A 75 -44.82 -49.37 22.55
CA PRO A 75 -43.62 -48.81 23.21
C PRO A 75 -42.36 -49.73 23.24
N GLU A 76 -41.24 -49.21 23.76
CA GLU A 76 -40.37 -49.77 24.84
C GLU A 76 -39.24 -48.73 25.12
N ALA A 77 -39.28 -47.94 26.19
CA ALA A 77 -38.54 -48.08 27.47
C ALA A 77 -36.99 -48.12 27.33
N ALA A 78 -36.15 -47.41 28.12
CA ALA A 78 -36.41 -46.57 29.30
C ALA A 78 -35.35 -45.46 29.52
N ALA A 79 -35.76 -44.43 30.25
CA ALA A 79 -34.98 -43.57 31.15
C ALA A 79 -35.70 -43.66 32.54
N PRO A 80 -35.27 -43.01 33.66
CA PRO A 80 -34.28 -41.94 33.83
C PRO A 80 -33.33 -42.22 35.05
N GLU A 81 -32.75 -41.31 35.86
CA GLU A 81 -32.85 -39.84 36.03
C GLU A 81 -31.57 -39.22 36.67
N ALA A 82 -31.76 -38.26 37.59
CA ALA A 82 -30.89 -37.36 38.34
C ALA A 82 -30.43 -37.98 39.71
N GLU A 83 -29.79 -37.30 40.68
CA GLU A 83 -29.78 -35.87 41.00
C GLU A 83 -28.52 -35.38 41.74
N ARG A 84 -28.52 -34.08 42.05
CA ARG A 84 -27.50 -33.24 42.69
C ARG A 84 -27.28 -33.63 44.16
N ASP A 85 -26.13 -33.22 44.72
CA ASP A 85 -26.14 -32.59 46.05
C ASP A 85 -24.85 -31.81 46.37
N ALA A 86 -25.05 -30.72 47.12
CA ALA A 86 -24.07 -29.96 47.92
C ALA A 86 -24.89 -29.27 49.02
N PRO A 87 -24.38 -29.01 50.25
CA PRO A 87 -23.76 -27.68 50.50
C PRO A 87 -22.84 -27.53 51.76
N VAL A 88 -22.33 -26.29 51.94
CA VAL A 88 -21.77 -25.63 53.18
C VAL A 88 -20.59 -26.26 53.97
N ALA A 89 -19.76 -25.53 54.74
CA ALA A 89 -19.56 -24.09 55.00
C ALA A 89 -18.12 -23.81 55.51
N ASN A 90 -17.57 -22.62 55.23
CA ASN A 90 -17.10 -21.70 56.29
C ASN A 90 -16.60 -20.35 55.73
N ASN A 91 -16.94 -19.25 56.43
CA ASN A 91 -16.43 -17.91 56.18
C ASN A 91 -15.62 -17.42 57.38
N ALA A 92 -14.43 -16.85 57.14
CA ALA A 92 -13.78 -15.89 58.03
C ALA A 92 -12.94 -14.92 57.16
N PRO A 93 -12.96 -13.59 57.42
CA PRO A 93 -12.42 -12.62 56.47
C PRO A 93 -10.93 -12.33 56.70
N ALA A 94 -10.13 -12.44 55.65
CA ALA A 94 -8.78 -11.90 55.59
C ALA A 94 -8.72 -10.75 54.57
N THR A 95 -8.27 -9.59 55.02
CA THR A 95 -8.25 -8.33 54.26
C THR A 95 -7.27 -8.41 53.07
N ALA A 96 -7.76 -8.70 51.88
CA ALA A 96 -6.96 -8.67 50.65
C ALA A 96 -7.05 -7.27 50.00
N MET A 97 -5.91 -6.57 49.95
CA MET A 97 -5.77 -5.35 49.17
C MET A 97 -5.98 -5.65 47.67
N PRO A 98 -6.53 -4.73 46.87
CA PRO A 98 -6.61 -4.93 45.43
C PRO A 98 -5.19 -4.96 44.83
N SER A 99 -4.72 -6.16 44.48
CA SER A 99 -3.53 -6.33 43.65
C SER A 99 -3.80 -5.74 42.27
N VAL A 100 -3.39 -4.50 42.06
CA VAL A 100 -3.30 -3.89 40.73
C VAL A 100 -2.15 -4.58 40.00
N THR A 101 -2.47 -5.63 39.23
CA THR A 101 -1.54 -6.22 38.27
C THR A 101 -1.09 -5.12 37.31
N PRO A 102 0.22 -4.80 37.23
CA PRO A 102 0.69 -3.83 36.25
C PRO A 102 0.38 -4.35 34.85
N ILE A 103 -0.37 -3.58 34.05
CA ILE A 103 -0.52 -3.86 32.62
C ILE A 103 0.84 -3.58 31.98
N ALA A 104 1.66 -4.63 31.88
CA ALA A 104 2.85 -4.59 31.06
C ALA A 104 2.44 -4.28 29.61
N PRO A 105 3.13 -3.36 28.90
CA PRO A 105 2.88 -3.15 27.48
C PRO A 105 3.09 -4.46 26.73
N GLN A 106 2.01 -5.01 26.17
CA GLN A 106 2.11 -6.20 25.32
C GLN A 106 2.92 -5.83 24.08
N ALA A 107 4.03 -6.53 23.86
CA ALA A 107 4.76 -6.41 22.60
C ALA A 107 3.82 -6.83 21.45
N PRO A 108 3.73 -6.04 20.35
CA PRO A 108 2.83 -6.36 19.26
C PRO A 108 3.21 -7.71 18.63
N LYS A 109 2.20 -8.54 18.33
CA LYS A 109 2.42 -9.82 17.64
C LYS A 109 2.97 -9.55 16.23
N PRO A 110 3.99 -10.27 15.74
CA PRO A 110 4.66 -9.98 14.45
C PRO A 110 3.83 -10.13 13.16
N ALA A 111 2.51 -10.31 13.23
CA ALA A 111 1.63 -10.57 12.10
C ALA A 111 0.47 -9.57 11.95
N GLU A 112 0.34 -8.61 12.87
CA GLU A 112 -0.76 -7.63 12.88
C GLU A 112 -0.24 -6.22 12.56
N PHE A 113 -1.03 -5.45 11.79
CA PHE A 113 -0.69 -4.06 11.47
C PHE A 113 -0.65 -3.21 12.73
N VAL A 114 0.48 -2.55 12.97
CA VAL A 114 0.64 -1.55 14.04
C VAL A 114 0.03 -0.23 13.56
N ALA A 115 -1.07 0.18 14.16
CA ALA A 115 -1.68 1.48 13.91
C ALA A 115 -0.83 2.63 14.47
N ALA A 116 -0.59 3.66 13.67
CA ALA A 116 0.17 4.83 14.08
C ALA A 116 -0.67 5.73 14.99
N SER A 117 -0.19 5.96 16.22
CA SER A 117 -0.79 6.92 17.16
C SER A 117 -0.43 8.38 16.87
N ARG A 118 0.54 8.60 15.96
CA ARG A 118 1.02 9.90 15.52
C ARG A 118 1.53 9.80 14.09
N LEU A 119 1.25 10.82 13.28
CA LEU A 119 1.73 10.96 11.91
C LEU A 119 2.89 11.97 11.84
N PHE A 120 3.75 11.85 10.82
CA PHE A 120 5.01 12.58 10.75
C PHE A 120 5.31 13.25 9.41
N SER A 121 4.75 12.77 8.29
CA SER A 121 4.90 13.32 6.92
C SER A 121 4.81 14.84 6.87
N ASP A 122 3.76 15.41 7.46
CA ASP A 122 3.53 16.86 7.58
C ASP A 122 4.71 17.60 8.24
N LYS A 123 5.27 17.04 9.33
CA LYS A 123 6.40 17.65 10.05
C LYS A 123 7.70 17.50 9.26
N VAL A 124 7.90 16.37 8.59
CA VAL A 124 9.07 16.12 7.74
C VAL A 124 9.07 17.09 6.55
N LEU A 125 7.92 17.28 5.91
CA LEU A 125 7.77 18.23 4.80
C LEU A 125 7.88 19.68 5.27
N ALA A 126 7.41 20.03 6.47
CA ALA A 126 7.56 21.38 7.02
C ALA A 126 9.03 21.81 7.25
N ASP A 127 9.98 20.87 7.30
CA ASP A 127 11.41 21.19 7.40
C ASP A 127 11.89 22.01 6.18
N PRO A 128 12.67 23.10 6.38
CA PRO A 128 13.24 23.87 5.28
C PRO A 128 14.06 23.03 4.29
N ARG A 129 14.74 21.97 4.76
CA ARG A 129 15.54 21.05 3.94
C ARG A 129 14.67 20.23 2.97
N SER A 130 13.42 19.97 3.33
CA SER A 130 12.44 19.24 2.51
C SER A 130 11.79 20.10 1.42
N ARG A 131 12.34 21.30 1.11
CA ARG A 131 11.80 22.19 0.08
C ARG A 131 11.73 21.51 -1.30
N GLY A 132 12.80 20.81 -1.72
CA GLY A 132 12.82 20.08 -2.99
C GLY A 132 11.75 18.99 -3.06
N ALA A 133 11.58 18.20 -1.98
CA ALA A 133 10.52 17.20 -1.89
C ALA A 133 9.11 17.82 -1.95
N ARG A 134 8.89 18.97 -1.28
CA ARG A 134 7.63 19.74 -1.39
C ARG A 134 7.40 20.35 -2.78
N GLU A 135 8.45 20.63 -3.53
CA GLU A 135 8.36 21.09 -4.92
C GLU A 135 8.00 19.91 -5.84
N ALA A 136 8.69 18.77 -5.72
CA ALA A 136 8.39 17.55 -6.45
C ALA A 136 6.94 17.07 -6.21
N LEU A 137 6.52 16.91 -4.96
CA LEU A 137 5.17 16.47 -4.56
C LEU A 137 4.03 17.38 -5.07
N ARG A 138 4.32 18.61 -5.51
CA ARG A 138 3.33 19.51 -6.12
C ARG A 138 3.20 19.32 -7.64
N GLY A 139 4.19 18.71 -8.29
CA GLY A 139 4.17 18.40 -9.72
C GLY A 139 3.61 17.01 -10.07
N LEU A 140 3.37 16.15 -9.07
CA LEU A 140 2.88 14.79 -9.26
C LEU A 140 1.35 14.75 -9.45
N ALA A 141 0.87 13.74 -10.18
CA ALA A 141 -0.55 13.41 -10.24
C ALA A 141 -1.10 13.05 -8.85
N GLY A 142 -2.41 13.23 -8.62
CA GLY A 142 -3.00 13.07 -7.28
C GLY A 142 -2.78 11.69 -6.63
N SER A 143 -2.87 10.61 -7.40
CA SER A 143 -2.58 9.24 -6.93
C SER A 143 -1.11 9.06 -6.55
N GLU A 144 -0.21 9.48 -7.42
CA GLU A 144 1.24 9.39 -7.23
C GLU A 144 1.71 10.24 -6.03
N ARG A 145 1.21 11.48 -5.92
CA ARG A 145 1.43 12.33 -4.75
C ARG A 145 0.97 11.64 -3.46
N ASN A 146 -0.19 10.98 -3.47
CA ASN A 146 -0.71 10.28 -2.30
C ASN A 146 0.19 9.09 -1.93
N LEU A 147 0.64 8.31 -2.91
CA LEU A 147 1.60 7.21 -2.71
C LEU A 147 2.90 7.72 -2.07
N GLN A 148 3.56 8.71 -2.68
CA GLN A 148 4.81 9.29 -2.18
C GLN A 148 4.69 9.89 -0.76
N LEU A 149 3.53 10.46 -0.42
CA LEU A 149 3.25 10.90 0.96
C LEU A 149 3.19 9.72 1.94
N CYS A 150 2.52 8.64 1.56
CA CYS A 150 2.41 7.42 2.35
C CYS A 150 3.76 6.69 2.50
N ASP A 151 4.61 6.70 1.47
CA ASP A 151 5.97 6.14 1.52
C ASP A 151 6.86 6.93 2.48
N LEU A 152 6.78 8.27 2.44
CA LEU A 152 7.47 9.16 3.38
C LEU A 152 7.03 8.91 4.83
N GLU A 153 5.73 8.70 5.05
CA GLU A 153 5.18 8.33 6.35
C GLU A 153 5.69 6.96 6.80
N ALA A 154 5.65 5.95 5.93
CA ALA A 154 6.14 4.59 6.21
C ALA A 154 7.60 4.58 6.67
N LEU A 155 8.47 5.29 5.95
CA LEU A 155 9.90 5.43 6.30
C LEU A 155 10.10 6.06 7.69
N GLU A 156 9.33 7.09 8.02
CA GLU A 156 9.44 7.77 9.33
C GLU A 156 8.81 6.95 10.47
N GLN A 157 7.71 6.23 10.22
CA GLN A 157 7.11 5.29 11.17
C GLN A 157 8.08 4.17 11.53
N VAL A 158 8.71 3.53 10.53
CA VAL A 158 9.76 2.52 10.74
C VAL A 158 10.95 3.13 11.49
N ARG A 159 11.41 4.33 11.13
CA ARG A 159 12.51 5.03 11.81
C ARG A 159 12.22 5.33 13.28
N ARG A 160 10.96 5.54 13.66
CA ARG A 160 10.52 5.78 15.05
C ARG A 160 10.31 4.50 15.85
N ALA A 161 9.71 3.48 15.24
CA ALA A 161 9.45 2.19 15.87
C ALA A 161 10.70 1.29 15.98
N ARG A 162 11.63 1.41 15.02
CA ARG A 162 12.88 0.64 14.91
C ARG A 162 14.06 1.60 14.64
N PRO A 163 14.51 2.38 15.64
CA PRO A 163 15.58 3.38 15.46
C PRO A 163 16.91 2.81 14.98
N ASP A 164 17.13 1.52 15.19
CA ASP A 164 18.28 0.76 14.72
C ASP A 164 18.30 0.57 13.20
N MET A 165 17.14 0.50 12.53
CA MET A 165 17.06 0.22 11.09
C MET A 165 17.48 1.43 10.26
N ARG A 166 17.04 2.65 10.62
CA ARG A 166 17.33 3.90 9.89
C ARG A 166 17.06 3.78 8.37
N PRO A 167 15.79 3.57 7.96
CA PRO A 167 15.49 3.32 6.56
C PRO A 167 15.74 4.56 5.69
N ASP A 168 16.20 4.32 4.46
CA ASP A 168 16.61 5.34 3.48
C ASP A 168 15.73 5.35 2.22
N THR A 169 15.44 4.19 1.62
CA THR A 169 14.63 4.05 0.41
C THR A 169 13.42 3.14 0.64
N LEU A 170 12.32 3.37 -0.10
CA LEU A 170 11.13 2.51 -0.13
C LEU A 170 10.77 2.19 -1.59
N ALA A 171 10.41 0.95 -1.87
CA ALA A 171 9.88 0.46 -3.15
C ALA A 171 8.47 -0.12 -2.90
N PRO A 172 7.37 0.61 -3.19
CA PRO A 172 6.03 0.23 -2.74
C PRO A 172 5.44 -0.97 -3.50
N TYR A 173 5.97 -1.30 -4.68
CA TYR A 173 5.49 -2.35 -5.58
C TYR A 173 6.44 -3.57 -5.72
N ALA A 174 7.48 -3.71 -4.88
CA ALA A 174 8.55 -4.69 -5.06
C ALA A 174 8.09 -6.14 -5.26
N MET A 175 7.12 -6.60 -4.45
CA MET A 175 6.57 -7.97 -4.46
C MET A 175 5.16 -8.03 -5.06
N THR A 176 4.41 -6.93 -5.01
CA THR A 176 3.01 -6.84 -5.44
C THR A 176 2.66 -5.37 -5.66
N PRO A 177 1.97 -4.99 -6.75
CA PRO A 177 1.54 -3.62 -6.98
C PRO A 177 0.71 -3.05 -5.82
N GLU A 178 0.89 -1.76 -5.56
CA GLU A 178 0.08 -1.00 -4.64
C GLU A 178 -1.37 -0.84 -5.15
N LYS A 179 -2.28 -0.50 -4.24
CA LYS A 179 -3.67 -0.16 -4.57
C LYS A 179 -3.96 1.26 -4.13
N VAL A 180 -4.17 2.15 -5.09
CA VAL A 180 -4.56 3.56 -4.84
C VAL A 180 -6.02 3.76 -5.21
N ASN A 181 -6.87 3.96 -4.21
CA ASN A 181 -8.31 4.18 -4.35
C ASN A 181 -8.65 5.58 -3.83
N GLY A 182 -8.52 6.59 -4.68
CA GLY A 182 -8.75 8.00 -4.33
C GLY A 182 -7.80 8.47 -3.22
N ASN A 183 -8.33 8.58 -2.01
CA ASN A 183 -7.59 9.01 -0.81
C ASN A 183 -7.11 7.84 0.08
N SER A 184 -7.17 6.60 -0.40
CA SER A 184 -6.66 5.42 0.30
C SER A 184 -5.54 4.74 -0.50
N VAL A 185 -4.42 4.46 0.15
CA VAL A 185 -3.28 3.71 -0.41
C VAL A 185 -3.08 2.45 0.43
N GLU A 186 -2.99 1.29 -0.22
CA GLU A 186 -2.67 0.01 0.40
C GLU A 186 -1.51 -0.68 -0.32
N VAL A 187 -0.42 -0.92 0.43
CA VAL A 187 0.77 -1.64 0.00
C VAL A 187 0.84 -2.96 0.77
N ARG A 188 0.80 -4.08 0.05
CA ARG A 188 0.97 -5.45 0.60
C ARG A 188 2.32 -6.10 0.24
N GLY A 189 3.01 -5.56 -0.75
CA GLY A 189 4.25 -6.11 -1.28
C GLY A 189 5.37 -5.09 -1.35
N GLY A 190 5.40 -4.13 -0.42
CA GLY A 190 6.43 -3.10 -0.39
C GLY A 190 7.73 -3.65 0.20
N ALA A 191 8.84 -2.98 -0.14
CA ALA A 191 10.12 -3.19 0.49
C ALA A 191 10.71 -1.85 0.95
N PHE A 192 11.46 -1.81 2.05
CA PHE A 192 12.32 -0.67 2.39
C PHE A 192 13.76 -1.12 2.58
N ARG A 193 14.68 -0.21 2.27
CA ARG A 193 16.12 -0.42 2.44
C ARG A 193 16.61 0.19 3.75
N SER A 194 17.46 -0.57 4.43
CA SER A 194 18.10 -0.20 5.69
C SER A 194 19.52 -0.77 5.67
N LYS A 195 20.53 0.10 5.71
CA LYS A 195 21.96 -0.30 5.74
C LYS A 195 22.39 -1.21 4.56
N ARG A 196 21.84 -0.97 3.38
CA ARG A 196 22.01 -1.79 2.15
C ARG A 196 21.42 -3.21 2.22
N ALA A 197 20.50 -3.48 3.15
CA ALA A 197 19.65 -4.67 3.14
C ALA A 197 18.19 -4.25 2.94
N TRP A 198 17.42 -5.08 2.22
CA TRP A 198 16.00 -4.85 1.98
C TRP A 198 15.13 -5.67 2.94
N TYR A 199 14.01 -5.10 3.35
CA TYR A 199 13.05 -5.68 4.30
C TYR A 199 11.64 -5.49 3.77
N ASN A 200 10.79 -6.51 3.94
CA ASN A 200 9.38 -6.43 3.57
C ASN A 200 8.64 -5.39 4.43
N ILE A 201 7.71 -4.66 3.82
CA ILE A 201 6.77 -3.78 4.51
C ILE A 201 5.39 -3.83 3.88
N GLN A 202 4.38 -3.82 4.74
CA GLN A 202 3.00 -3.61 4.35
C GLN A 202 2.49 -2.35 5.07
N PHE A 203 1.66 -1.56 4.41
CA PHE A 203 0.96 -0.46 5.06
C PHE A 203 -0.40 -0.15 4.45
N LYS A 204 -1.25 0.48 5.26
CA LYS A 204 -2.51 1.11 4.87
C LYS A 204 -2.43 2.57 5.27
N CYS A 205 -2.72 3.46 4.34
CA CYS A 205 -2.57 4.90 4.49
C CYS A 205 -3.84 5.60 3.99
N GLY A 206 -4.49 6.35 4.86
CA GLY A 206 -5.66 7.15 4.54
C GLY A 206 -5.32 8.63 4.56
N LEU A 207 -5.74 9.34 3.52
CA LEU A 207 -5.60 10.78 3.38
C LEU A 207 -6.96 11.48 3.51
N ASP A 208 -6.94 12.72 3.98
CA ASP A 208 -8.10 13.60 3.93
C ASP A 208 -8.32 14.13 2.50
N ALA A 209 -9.57 14.13 2.06
CA ALA A 209 -9.95 14.53 0.70
C ALA A 209 -9.79 16.03 0.44
N ALA A 210 -9.93 16.88 1.46
CA ALA A 210 -9.86 18.33 1.31
C ALA A 210 -8.42 18.87 1.37
N SER A 211 -7.64 18.43 2.36
CA SER A 211 -6.27 18.91 2.61
C SER A 211 -5.19 18.06 1.93
N GLY A 212 -5.53 16.83 1.49
CA GLY A 212 -4.56 15.89 0.92
C GLY A 212 -3.45 15.48 1.91
N LYS A 213 -3.72 15.57 3.21
CA LYS A 213 -2.83 15.17 4.31
C LYS A 213 -3.17 13.76 4.77
N ILE A 214 -2.19 13.03 5.30
CA ILE A 214 -2.45 11.73 5.92
C ILE A 214 -3.24 11.95 7.22
N VAL A 215 -4.28 11.15 7.43
CA VAL A 215 -5.13 11.14 8.64
C VAL A 215 -5.18 9.78 9.33
N SER A 216 -4.81 8.70 8.64
CA SER A 216 -4.63 7.38 9.24
C SER A 216 -3.46 6.65 8.60
N PHE A 217 -2.73 5.89 9.40
CA PHE A 217 -1.64 5.05 8.93
C PHE A 217 -1.52 3.82 9.81
N ALA A 218 -1.26 2.65 9.21
CA ALA A 218 -0.94 1.43 9.93
C ALA A 218 0.03 0.59 9.10
N PHE A 219 1.03 -0.03 9.72
CA PHE A 219 2.10 -0.74 9.02
C PHE A 219 2.54 -2.03 9.70
N LEU A 220 3.20 -2.89 8.94
CA LEU A 220 3.84 -4.11 9.40
C LEU A 220 5.21 -4.22 8.74
N VAL A 221 6.27 -4.34 9.55
CA VAL A 221 7.62 -4.66 9.09
C VAL A 221 7.78 -6.17 9.10
N GLY A 222 8.08 -6.76 7.95
CA GLY A 222 8.36 -8.18 7.79
C GLY A 222 9.85 -8.50 7.76
N ASP A 223 10.17 -9.69 7.26
CA ASP A 223 11.53 -10.22 7.21
C ASP A 223 12.41 -9.54 6.16
N ALA A 224 13.73 -9.73 6.32
CA ALA A 224 14.72 -9.35 5.32
C ALA A 224 14.51 -10.14 4.02
N ILE A 225 14.58 -9.45 2.88
CA ILE A 225 14.46 -10.05 1.56
C ILE A 225 15.84 -10.61 1.17
N PRO A 226 15.98 -11.90 0.84
CA PRO A 226 17.25 -12.49 0.42
C PRO A 226 17.86 -11.79 -0.79
N GLN A 227 19.18 -11.56 -0.78
CA GLN A 227 19.87 -10.85 -1.86
C GLN A 227 19.74 -11.54 -3.23
N SER A 228 19.54 -12.86 -3.25
CA SER A 228 19.24 -13.64 -4.45
C SER A 228 17.92 -13.28 -5.13
N GLU A 229 16.97 -12.67 -4.41
CA GLU A 229 15.64 -12.30 -4.92
C GLU A 229 15.61 -10.85 -5.41
N TRP A 230 16.55 -10.00 -4.99
CA TRP A 230 16.51 -8.56 -5.25
C TRP A 230 16.37 -8.19 -6.73
N GLN A 231 17.08 -8.91 -7.62
CA GLN A 231 17.03 -8.67 -9.07
C GLN A 231 15.67 -9.02 -9.70
N ALA A 232 14.88 -9.90 -9.06
CA ALA A 232 13.52 -10.23 -9.51
C ALA A 232 12.46 -9.22 -9.05
N HIS A 233 12.86 -8.30 -8.17
CA HIS A 233 11.99 -7.29 -7.52
C HIS A 233 12.51 -5.85 -7.73
N ASP A 234 13.43 -5.66 -8.68
CA ASP A 234 14.09 -4.39 -9.02
C ASP A 234 14.73 -3.66 -7.83
N LEU A 235 15.20 -4.43 -6.83
CA LEU A 235 15.80 -3.90 -5.60
C LEU A 235 17.32 -3.73 -5.74
N VAL A 236 17.81 -2.49 -5.58
CA VAL A 236 19.24 -2.14 -5.71
C VAL A 236 19.93 -1.89 -4.37
N ALA A 237 21.20 -2.27 -4.26
CA ALA A 237 21.96 -2.23 -3.00
C ALA A 237 22.28 -0.80 -2.51
N ASP A 238 22.46 0.12 -3.46
CA ASP A 238 22.66 1.56 -3.28
C ASP A 238 22.00 2.30 -4.47
N ASP A 239 22.01 3.63 -4.44
CA ASP A 239 21.35 4.47 -5.46
C ASP A 239 22.28 4.75 -6.67
N GLY A 240 23.37 3.99 -6.80
CA GLY A 240 24.43 4.22 -7.77
C GLY A 240 25.32 5.41 -7.40
N ALA A 241 26.24 5.75 -8.31
CA ALA A 241 26.87 7.06 -8.28
C ALA A 241 25.82 8.09 -8.71
N ALA A 242 25.43 9.00 -7.83
CA ALA A 242 24.69 10.18 -8.25
C ALA A 242 25.60 11.00 -9.19
N ASP A 243 25.23 11.09 -10.47
CA ASP A 243 25.91 11.94 -11.45
C ASP A 243 25.82 13.40 -10.97
N GLN A 244 26.96 13.95 -10.54
CA GLN A 244 27.14 15.31 -9.99
C GLN A 244 27.64 16.30 -11.03
#